data_AF-A0A0K9GFF9-F1
#
_entry.id   AF-A0A0K9GFF9-F1
#
_cell.length_a   1.000
_cell.length_b   1.000
_cell.length_c   1.000
_cell.angle_alpha   90.00
_cell.angle_beta   90.00
_cell.angle_gamma   90.00
#
_symmetry.space_group_name_H-M   'P 1'
#
loop_
_entity.id
_entity.type
_entity.pdbx_description
1 polymer ?
#
loop_
_entity_poly.entity_id
_entity_poly.type
_entity_poly.pdbx_seq_one_letter_code
_entity_poly.pdbx_strand_id
1 'polypeptide(L)'
;MKKFYLAVTYDVCEHNDLFIDMNEYILDLTKDVEEQIKELAKVDVAPLVKVYESDTREFKEYRLYKEFIFKEYECGCEESEC
;
A
#
# COMPACT_ATOMS: atom_id res chain seq x y z
N MET A 1 15.53 4.64 -19.16
CA MET A 1 14.83 5.65 -18.34
C MET A 1 14.70 5.10 -16.94
N LYS A 2 14.88 5.92 -15.90
CA LYS A 2 14.82 5.46 -14.51
C LYS A 2 13.36 5.49 -14.07
N LYS A 3 12.78 4.32 -13.79
CA LYS A 3 11.44 4.23 -13.21
C LYS A 3 11.51 4.45 -11.70
N PHE A 4 10.51 5.13 -11.17
CA PHE A 4 10.30 5.35 -9.74
C PHE A 4 9.06 4.59 -9.31
N TYR A 5 9.09 4.05 -8.10
CA TYR A 5 7.96 3.32 -7.54
C TYR A 5 7.55 3.95 -6.21
N LEU A 6 6.25 4.10 -6.02
CA LEU A 6 5.62 4.62 -4.83
C LEU A 6 4.71 3.53 -4.28
N ALA A 7 4.92 3.12 -3.04
CA ALA A 7 3.98 2.29 -2.31
C ALA A 7 3.07 3.20 -1.49
N VAL A 8 1.76 2.98 -1.59
CA VAL A 8 0.74 3.66 -0.78
C VAL A 8 0.02 2.62 0.03
N THR A 9 -0.01 2.79 1.34
CA THR A 9 -0.72 1.93 2.29
C THR A 9 -2.16 2.42 2.43
N TYR A 10 -3.09 1.48 2.47
CA TYR A 10 -4.52 1.76 2.58
C TYR A 10 -5.12 0.99 3.75
N ASP A 11 -5.90 1.70 4.54
CA ASP A 11 -6.83 1.10 5.47
C ASP A 11 -8.12 0.75 4.72
N VAL A 12 -8.61 -0.47 4.96
CA VAL A 12 -9.80 -1.01 4.30
C VAL A 12 -10.70 -1.59 5.37
N CYS A 13 -11.90 -1.01 5.51
CA CYS A 13 -12.94 -1.53 6.39
C CYS A 13 -14.17 -1.85 5.55
N GLU A 14 -14.42 -3.15 5.31
CA GLU A 14 -15.56 -3.63 4.52
C GLU A 14 -16.90 -3.24 5.15
N HIS A 15 -16.97 -3.15 6.49
CA HIS A 15 -18.21 -2.81 7.21
C HIS A 15 -18.67 -1.36 7.02
N ASN A 16 -17.72 -0.45 6.83
CA ASN A 16 -18.01 0.98 6.71
C ASN A 16 -17.82 1.51 5.28
N ASP A 17 -17.57 0.62 4.31
CA ASP A 17 -17.16 0.96 2.94
C ASP A 17 -15.99 1.98 2.93
N LEU A 18 -15.08 1.88 3.89
CA LEU A 18 -13.97 2.82 4.05
C LEU A 18 -12.74 2.33 3.29
N PHE A 19 -12.19 3.24 2.49
CA PHE A 19 -10.97 3.06 1.72
C PHE A 19 -10.10 4.30 1.89
N ILE A 20 -9.19 4.27 2.86
CA ILE A 20 -8.47 5.46 3.31
C ILE A 20 -6.99 5.30 2.97
N ASP A 21 -6.45 6.27 2.23
CA ASP A 21 -5.00 6.47 2.06
C ASP A 21 -4.36 6.79 3.42
N MET A 22 -3.35 6.00 3.81
CA MET A 22 -2.64 6.18 5.07
C MET A 22 -1.31 6.91 4.87
N ASN A 23 -0.36 6.27 4.20
CA ASN A 23 0.98 6.79 4.01
C ASN A 23 1.54 6.44 2.62
N GLU A 24 2.44 7.29 2.15
CA GLU A 24 3.14 7.13 0.88
C GLU A 24 4.64 6.92 1.09
N TYR A 25 5.22 5.93 0.40
CA TYR A 25 6.63 5.54 0.53
C TYR A 25 7.29 5.37 -0.84
N ILE A 26 8.41 6.04 -1.03
CA ILE A 26 9.23 5.81 -2.24
C ILE A 26 10.04 4.53 -2.05
N LEU A 27 9.84 3.56 -2.93
CA LEU A 27 10.52 2.26 -2.85
C LEU A 27 11.98 2.36 -3.31
N ASP A 28 12.86 1.69 -2.58
CA ASP A 28 14.27 1.55 -2.94
C ASP A 28 14.46 0.30 -3.81
N LEU A 29 14.71 0.51 -5.11
CA LEU A 29 14.92 -0.57 -6.08
C LEU A 29 16.27 -1.29 -5.92
N THR A 30 17.13 -0.84 -5.02
CA THR A 30 18.35 -1.58 -4.66
C THR A 30 18.08 -2.69 -3.66
N LYS A 31 16.90 -2.68 -3.03
CA LYS A 31 16.42 -3.69 -2.07
C LYS A 31 15.28 -4.49 -2.67
N ASP A 32 14.96 -5.60 -2.02
CA ASP A 32 13.80 -6.40 -2.41
C ASP A 32 12.50 -5.59 -2.20
N VAL A 33 11.70 -5.49 -3.25
CA VAL A 33 10.47 -4.69 -3.23
C VAL A 33 9.38 -5.39 -2.42
N GLU A 34 9.30 -6.72 -2.48
CA GLU A 34 8.26 -7.46 -1.78
C GLU A 34 8.52 -7.48 -0.26
N GLU A 35 9.78 -7.55 0.16
CA GLU A 35 10.19 -7.41 1.56
C GLU A 35 9.82 -6.03 2.10
N GLN A 36 10.17 -4.96 1.37
CA GLN A 36 9.78 -3.60 1.76
C GLN A 36 8.26 -3.45 1.91
N ILE A 37 7.47 -3.96 0.95
CA ILE A 37 6.01 -3.84 1.00
C ILE A 37 5.42 -4.59 2.19
N LYS A 38 5.95 -5.78 2.53
CA LYS A 38 5.55 -6.52 3.73
C LYS A 38 5.86 -5.75 5.00
N GLU A 39 7.03 -5.11 5.08
CA GLU A 39 7.40 -4.27 6.21
C GLU A 39 6.47 -3.06 6.34
N LEU A 40 6.16 -2.37 5.24
CA LEU A 40 5.25 -1.23 5.22
C LEU A 40 3.84 -1.62 5.67
N ALA A 41 3.29 -2.71 5.11
CA ALA A 41 1.99 -3.23 5.50
C ALA A 41 1.92 -3.56 7.00
N LYS A 42 3.01 -4.12 7.55
CA LYS A 42 3.11 -4.45 8.98
C LYS A 42 3.24 -3.21 9.87
N VAL A 43 4.01 -2.21 9.45
CA VAL A 43 4.23 -0.98 10.22
C VAL A 43 2.95 -0.16 10.28
N ASP A 44 2.25 -0.03 9.16
CA ASP A 44 1.02 0.75 9.08
C ASP A 44 -0.23 -0.04 9.45
N VAL A 45 -0.10 -1.37 9.66
CA VAL A 45 -1.23 -2.29 9.86
C VAL A 45 -2.24 -2.12 8.73
N ALA A 46 -1.74 -2.08 7.50
CA ALA A 46 -2.52 -1.78 6.31
C ALA A 46 -2.90 -3.08 5.58
N PRO A 47 -4.20 -3.40 5.45
CA PRO A 47 -4.67 -4.58 4.71
C PRO A 47 -4.39 -4.52 3.21
N LEU A 48 -4.09 -3.34 2.67
CA LEU A 48 -3.84 -3.16 1.26
C LEU A 48 -2.67 -2.21 1.04
N VAL A 49 -1.78 -2.59 0.14
CA VAL A 49 -0.70 -1.72 -0.35
C VAL A 49 -0.75 -1.69 -1.86
N LYS A 50 -0.84 -0.49 -2.44
CA LYS A 50 -0.75 -0.31 -3.89
C LYS A 50 0.59 0.27 -4.25
N VAL A 51 1.22 -0.32 -5.26
CA VAL A 51 2.47 0.16 -5.83
C VAL A 51 2.16 0.84 -7.14
N TYR A 52 2.58 2.08 -7.25
CA TYR A 52 2.49 2.87 -8.45
C TYR A 52 3.88 3.05 -9.05
N GLU A 53 3.94 3.05 -10.39
CA GLU A 53 5.16 3.38 -11.12
C GLU A 53 5.02 4.74 -11.82
N SER A 54 6.12 5.50 -11.89
CA SER A 54 6.23 6.74 -12.66
C SER A 54 7.57 6.85 -13.35
N ASP A 55 7.60 7.51 -14.50
CA ASP A 55 8.84 7.90 -15.18
C ASP A 55 9.51 9.14 -14.54
N THR A 56 8.82 9.81 -13.61
CA THR A 56 9.30 11.03 -12.93
C THR A 56 9.27 10.86 -11.42
N ARG A 57 10.23 11.47 -10.71
CA ARG A 57 10.27 11.44 -9.24
C ARG A 57 9.18 12.30 -8.58
N GLU A 58 8.58 13.20 -9.34
CA GLU A 58 7.48 14.05 -8.89
C GLU A 58 6.14 13.30 -8.88
N PHE A 59 6.08 12.07 -9.42
CA PHE A 59 4.85 11.28 -9.55
C PHE A 59 3.66 12.11 -10.07
N LYS A 60 3.89 13.01 -11.06
CA LYS A 60 2.80 13.78 -11.69
C LYS A 60 1.88 12.91 -12.53
N GLU A 61 2.47 11.91 -13.16
CA GLU A 61 1.76 10.85 -13.86
C GLU A 61 2.29 9.53 -13.29
N TYR A 62 1.43 8.80 -12.61
CA TYR A 62 1.73 7.46 -12.12
C TYR A 62 0.67 6.48 -12.57
N ARG A 63 1.08 5.22 -12.68
CA ARG A 63 0.21 4.12 -13.07
C ARG A 63 0.27 3.06 -12.00
N LEU A 64 -0.88 2.46 -11.70
CA LEU A 64 -0.93 1.33 -10.80
C LEU A 64 -0.11 0.19 -11.43
N TYR A 65 0.95 -0.21 -10.73
CA TYR A 65 1.83 -1.28 -11.14
C TYR A 65 1.39 -2.61 -10.56
N LYS A 66 1.15 -2.65 -9.24
CA LYS A 66 0.76 -3.88 -8.53
C LYS A 66 0.01 -3.56 -7.25
N GLU A 67 -0.89 -4.45 -6.85
CA GLU A 67 -1.61 -4.38 -5.57
C GLU A 67 -1.23 -5.59 -4.71
N PHE A 68 -1.09 -5.37 -3.41
CA PHE A 68 -0.75 -6.38 -2.42
C PHE A 68 -1.79 -6.35 -1.31
N ILE A 69 -2.48 -7.48 -1.13
CA ILE A 69 -3.53 -7.63 -0.13
C ILE A 69 -2.98 -8.46 1.02
N PHE A 70 -3.07 -7.92 2.22
CA PHE A 70 -2.62 -8.49 3.47
C PHE A 70 -3.83 -8.71 4.40
N LYS A 71 -4.53 -9.83 4.18
CA LYS A 71 -5.72 -10.19 4.99
C LYS A 71 -5.45 -10.31 6.49
N GLU A 72 -4.19 -10.49 6.88
CA GLU A 72 -3.79 -10.51 8.29
C GLU A 72 -3.92 -9.15 9.00
N TYR A 73 -3.97 -8.05 8.24
CA TYR A 73 -4.15 -6.68 8.74
C TYR A 73 -5.55 -6.14 8.46
N GLU A 74 -6.43 -6.92 7.83
CA GLU A 74 -7.83 -6.56 7.64
C GLU A 74 -8.51 -6.55 9.00
N CYS A 75 -9.35 -5.54 9.29
CA CYS A 75 -10.08 -5.55 10.56
C CYS A 75 -10.95 -6.80 10.61
N GLY A 76 -10.55 -7.77 11.44
CA GLY A 76 -11.35 -8.92 11.82
C GLY A 76 -12.47 -8.56 12.80
N CYS A 77 -13.05 -7.37 12.63
CA CYS A 77 -14.23 -6.91 13.32
C CYS A 77 -15.32 -7.97 13.13
N GLU A 78 -15.53 -8.88 14.10
CA GLU A 78 -16.79 -9.65 14.16
C GLU A 78 -17.92 -8.62 14.31
N GLU A 79 -19.06 -8.84 13.65
CA GLU A 79 -20.23 -7.93 13.51
C GLU A 79 -20.75 -7.27 14.82
N SER A 80 -20.15 -7.55 15.97
CA SER A 80 -20.57 -7.14 17.31
C SER A 80 -19.75 -6.00 17.95
N GLU A 81 -18.54 -5.66 17.48
CA GLU A 81 -17.64 -4.73 18.19
C GLU A 81 -16.90 -3.74 17.25
N CYS A 82 -17.59 -3.12 16.29
CA CYS A 82 -17.06 -2.00 15.50
C CYS A 82 -17.96 -0.76 15.56
#